data_AF-A0A2X2SW73-F1
#
_entry.id   AF-A0A2X2SW73-F1
#
_cell.length_a   1.000
_cell.length_b   1.000
_cell.length_c   1.000
_cell.angle_alpha   90.00
_cell.angle_beta   90.00
_cell.angle_gamma   90.00
#
_symmetry.space_group_name_H-M   'P 1'
#
loop_
_entity.id
_entity.type
_entity.pdbx_description
1 polymer ?
#
loop_
_entity_poly.entity_id
_entity_poly.type
_entity_poly.pdbx_seq_one_letter_code
_entity_poly.pdbx_strand_id
1 'polypeptide(L)'
;MKVTIKDIYNQVSYINPSVSTISSIGDFVEESSRQAAAYSRRKLIDYVSNDSLAFKILTSNLKDFFSEKQMWVIAYELQKNAEYVAKLQAELEVRERRAKAKAAASKAKLNANKEASQEVLDFVKANKKLLKDYYDFVKKNKKYSKEYYSKKFTLESATEFVNL
;
A
#
# COMPACT_ATOMS: atom_id res chain seq x y z
N MET A 1 -15.72 6.67 -9.33
CA MET A 1 -15.67 7.07 -7.89
C MET A 1 -15.92 8.58 -7.84
N LYS A 2 -16.15 9.21 -6.68
CA LYS A 2 -16.16 10.68 -6.59
C LYS A 2 -15.11 11.12 -5.58
N VAL A 3 -14.16 11.96 -5.99
CA VAL A 3 -13.15 12.58 -5.13
C VAL A 3 -13.85 13.31 -3.99
N THR A 4 -13.47 12.96 -2.77
CA THR A 4 -13.92 13.66 -1.57
C THR A 4 -12.90 14.70 -1.14
N ILE A 5 -13.31 15.65 -0.29
CA ILE A 5 -12.38 16.61 0.32
C ILE A 5 -11.29 15.91 1.14
N LYS A 6 -11.60 14.73 1.72
CA LYS A 6 -10.62 13.92 2.44
C LYS A 6 -9.58 13.31 1.51
N ASP A 7 -9.96 12.91 0.30
CA ASP A 7 -9.00 12.43 -0.71
C ASP A 7 -8.04 13.53 -1.12
N ILE A 8 -8.55 14.75 -1.31
CA ILE A 8 -7.75 15.95 -1.58
C ILE A 8 -6.83 16.24 -0.40
N TYR A 9 -7.35 16.24 0.84
CA TYR A 9 -6.53 16.43 2.04
C TYR A 9 -5.39 15.41 2.14
N ASN A 10 -5.67 14.13 1.84
CA ASN A 10 -4.65 13.08 1.82
C ASN A 10 -3.57 13.39 0.76
N GLN A 11 -3.94 13.93 -0.42
CA GLN A 11 -2.94 14.40 -1.39
C GLN A 11 -2.15 15.61 -0.88
N VAL A 12 -2.81 16.57 -0.25
CA VAL A 12 -2.17 17.75 0.32
C VAL A 12 -1.17 17.33 1.40
N SER A 13 -1.45 16.29 2.19
CA SER A 13 -0.56 15.86 3.27
C SER A 13 0.87 15.51 2.83
N TYR A 14 1.07 15.16 1.55
CA TYR A 14 2.40 14.92 0.99
C TYR A 14 3.29 16.17 0.88
N ILE A 15 2.75 17.37 1.12
CA ILE A 15 3.59 18.58 1.25
C ILE A 15 4.38 18.62 2.56
N ASN A 16 4.06 17.75 3.52
CA ASN A 16 4.86 17.55 4.72
C ASN A 16 5.84 16.40 4.48
N PRO A 17 7.13 16.58 4.82
CA PRO A 17 8.08 15.50 4.71
C PRO A 17 7.78 14.42 5.77
N SER A 18 8.04 13.17 5.41
CA SER A 18 8.06 12.04 6.34
C SER A 18 9.21 12.18 7.34
N VAL A 19 8.94 11.81 8.58
CA VAL A 19 9.90 11.78 9.69
C VAL A 19 10.34 10.35 9.91
N SER A 20 11.65 10.14 9.98
CA SER A 20 12.27 8.87 10.35
C SER A 20 12.70 8.94 11.83
N THR A 21 12.34 7.93 12.62
CA THR A 21 12.75 7.82 14.02
C THR A 21 13.86 6.77 14.14
N ILE A 22 15.03 7.15 14.63
CA ILE A 22 16.07 6.21 15.05
C ILE A 22 16.15 6.23 16.57
N SER A 23 16.00 5.06 17.21
CA SER A 23 15.89 4.94 18.68
C SER A 23 17.03 5.60 19.47
N SER A 24 18.21 5.76 18.88
CA SER A 24 19.38 6.39 19.52
C SER A 24 19.61 7.87 19.19
N ILE A 25 18.95 8.41 18.15
CA ILE A 25 19.22 9.75 17.60
C ILE A 25 17.98 10.66 17.70
N GLY A 26 16.79 10.06 17.75
CA GLY A 26 15.51 10.76 17.75
C GLY A 26 14.90 10.86 16.35
N ASP A 27 13.99 11.81 16.20
CA ASP A 27 13.28 12.10 14.96
C ASP A 27 14.12 12.98 14.05
N PHE A 28 14.31 12.54 12.80
CA PHE A 28 14.97 13.33 11.78
C PHE A 28 14.21 13.27 10.46
N VAL A 29 14.43 14.27 9.62
CA VAL A 29 13.82 14.37 8.31
C VAL A 29 14.91 14.21 7.26
N GLU A 30 14.81 13.15 6.46
CA GLU A 30 15.73 12.91 5.35
C GLU A 30 15.59 13.97 4.26
N GLU A 31 16.71 14.30 3.60
CA GLU A 31 16.73 15.28 2.51
C GLU A 31 15.86 14.83 1.31
N SER A 32 15.85 13.52 1.01
CA SER A 32 14.96 12.91 0.01
C SER A 32 13.48 13.20 0.31
N SER A 33 13.11 13.12 1.58
CA SER A 33 11.75 13.38 2.08
C SER A 33 11.38 14.85 1.94
N ARG A 34 12.32 15.78 2.26
CA ARG A 34 12.15 17.22 2.04
C ARG A 34 11.96 17.56 0.56
N GLN A 35 12.74 16.94 -0.32
CA GLN A 35 12.63 17.16 -1.76
C GLN A 35 11.30 16.67 -2.33
N ALA A 36 10.84 15.48 -1.91
CA ALA A 36 9.54 14.96 -2.30
C ALA A 36 8.38 15.86 -1.85
N ALA A 37 8.47 16.37 -0.62
CA ALA A 37 7.50 17.32 -0.06
C ALA A 37 7.50 18.66 -0.83
N ALA A 38 8.68 19.21 -1.13
CA ALA A 38 8.83 20.43 -1.92
C ALA A 38 8.28 20.27 -3.35
N TYR A 39 8.51 19.12 -3.98
CA TYR A 39 7.95 18.82 -5.30
C TYR A 39 6.42 18.76 -5.27
N SER A 40 5.85 18.11 -4.26
CA SER A 40 4.40 18.05 -4.05
C SER A 40 3.83 19.46 -3.83
N ARG A 41 4.48 20.27 -2.99
CA ARG A 41 4.11 21.67 -2.73
C ARG A 41 4.07 22.50 -4.01
N ARG A 42 5.11 22.41 -4.86
CA ARG A 42 5.15 23.14 -6.15
C ARG A 42 3.99 22.79 -7.06
N LYS A 43 3.66 21.50 -7.18
CA LYS A 43 2.51 21.07 -7.98
C LYS A 43 1.19 21.68 -7.53
N LEU A 44 0.98 21.82 -6.22
CA LEU A 44 -0.28 22.37 -5.70
C LEU A 44 -0.42 23.87 -5.98
N ILE A 45 0.70 24.61 -6.05
CA ILE A 45 0.71 26.05 -6.34
C ILE A 45 0.04 26.32 -7.69
N ASP A 46 0.29 25.48 -8.70
CA ASP A 46 -0.28 25.64 -10.04
C ASP A 46 -1.80 25.51 -10.09
N TYR A 47 -2.43 24.96 -9.03
CA TYR A 47 -3.87 24.69 -8.98
C TYR A 47 -4.63 25.59 -8.01
N VAL A 48 -3.95 26.49 -7.28
CA VAL A 48 -4.61 27.44 -6.37
C VAL A 48 -4.57 28.86 -6.94
N SER A 49 -5.58 29.67 -6.64
CA SER A 49 -5.58 31.07 -7.06
C SER A 49 -4.49 31.87 -6.33
N ASN A 50 -3.77 32.75 -7.04
CA ASN A 50 -2.69 33.57 -6.49
C ASN A 50 -3.15 34.49 -5.33
N ASP A 51 -4.41 34.91 -5.34
CA ASP A 51 -5.00 35.77 -4.30
C ASP A 51 -5.53 34.97 -3.09
N SER A 52 -5.47 33.64 -3.15
CA SER A 52 -6.03 32.78 -2.11
C SER A 52 -5.13 32.70 -0.87
N LEU A 53 -5.76 32.47 0.29
CA LEU A 53 -5.04 32.12 1.51
C LEU A 53 -4.18 30.85 1.33
N ALA A 54 -4.65 29.89 0.53
CA ALA A 54 -3.89 28.67 0.23
C ALA A 54 -2.58 28.97 -0.51
N PHE A 55 -2.60 29.86 -1.49
CA PHE A 55 -1.39 30.30 -2.19
C PHE A 55 -0.42 31.00 -1.23
N LYS A 56 -0.91 31.89 -0.37
CA LYS A 56 -0.09 32.53 0.67
C LYS A 56 0.55 31.50 1.60
N ILE A 57 -0.22 30.51 2.07
CA ILE A 57 0.30 29.41 2.90
C ILE A 57 1.39 28.65 2.13
N LEU A 58 1.11 28.25 0.89
CA LEU A 58 2.01 27.47 0.04
C LEU A 58 3.25 28.23 -0.42
N THR A 59 3.30 29.55 -0.36
CA THR A 59 4.48 30.34 -0.80
C THR A 59 5.24 30.95 0.36
N SER A 60 4.54 31.39 1.39
CA SER A 60 5.13 32.13 2.52
C SER A 60 5.57 31.23 3.68
N ASN A 61 5.19 29.94 3.69
CA ASN A 61 5.64 29.05 4.75
C ASN A 61 7.14 28.74 4.58
N LEU A 62 7.94 29.27 5.51
CA LEU A 62 9.38 29.05 5.64
C LEU A 62 9.72 27.78 6.44
N LYS A 63 8.71 27.13 7.04
CA LYS A 63 8.88 25.87 7.77
C LYS A 63 8.75 24.69 6.81
N ASP A 64 9.38 23.59 7.18
CA ASP A 64 9.26 22.31 6.45
C ASP A 64 7.86 21.70 6.60
N PHE A 65 7.13 22.06 7.65
CA PHE A 65 5.85 21.46 8.00
C PHE A 65 4.70 22.47 7.92
N PHE A 66 3.57 21.97 7.44
CA PHE A 66 2.27 22.59 7.44
C PHE A 66 1.42 21.93 8.52
N SER A 67 0.77 22.77 9.34
CA SER A 67 -0.22 22.29 10.29
C SER A 67 -1.44 21.70 9.59
N GLU A 68 -2.18 20.85 10.30
CA GLU A 68 -3.44 20.29 9.81
C GLU A 68 -4.41 21.36 9.30
N LYS A 69 -4.58 22.47 10.05
CA LYS A 69 -5.45 23.58 9.65
C LYS A 69 -5.00 24.19 8.31
N GLN A 70 -3.69 24.38 8.11
CA GLN A 70 -3.15 24.89 6.86
C GLN A 70 -3.40 23.93 5.70
N MET A 71 -3.22 22.63 5.91
CA MET A 71 -3.49 21.60 4.90
C MET A 71 -4.98 21.54 4.54
N TRP A 72 -5.89 21.69 5.51
CA TRP A 72 -7.32 21.78 5.23
C TRP A 72 -7.67 23.02 4.40
N VAL A 73 -7.11 24.20 4.72
CA VAL A 73 -7.32 25.42 3.92
C VAL A 73 -6.89 25.19 2.47
N ILE A 74 -5.73 24.57 2.24
CA ILE A 74 -5.25 24.22 0.90
C ILE A 74 -6.22 23.24 0.22
N ALA A 75 -6.65 22.19 0.93
CA ALA A 75 -7.55 21.19 0.37
C ALA A 75 -8.90 21.79 -0.07
N TYR A 76 -9.48 22.69 0.73
CA TYR A 76 -10.73 23.37 0.39
C TYR A 76 -10.57 24.29 -0.82
N GLU A 77 -9.42 24.93 -0.99
CA GLU A 77 -9.16 25.74 -2.18
C GLU A 77 -9.02 24.86 -3.43
N LEU A 78 -8.26 23.77 -3.35
CA LEU A 78 -8.09 22.82 -4.45
C LEU A 78 -9.40 22.14 -4.87
N GLN A 79 -10.33 21.93 -3.93
CA GLN A 79 -11.65 21.37 -4.23
C GLN A 79 -12.46 22.23 -5.20
N LYS A 80 -12.23 23.55 -5.20
CA LYS A 80 -12.89 24.49 -6.11
C LYS A 80 -12.32 24.41 -7.53
N ASN A 81 -11.10 23.89 -7.68
CA ASN A 81 -10.45 23.73 -8.97
C ASN A 81 -10.92 22.44 -9.65
N ALA A 82 -11.79 22.58 -10.66
CA ALA A 82 -12.37 21.44 -11.38
C ALA A 82 -11.32 20.60 -12.12
N GLU A 83 -10.26 21.22 -12.66
CA GLU A 83 -9.18 20.52 -13.36
C GLU A 83 -8.41 19.62 -12.38
N TYR A 84 -8.03 20.16 -11.22
CA TYR A 84 -7.36 19.39 -10.18
C TYR A 84 -8.21 18.20 -9.71
N VAL A 85 -9.50 18.43 -9.44
CA VAL A 85 -10.42 17.38 -9.01
C VAL A 85 -10.56 16.29 -10.07
N ALA A 86 -10.68 16.66 -11.35
CA ALA A 86 -10.77 15.71 -12.45
C ALA A 86 -9.48 14.87 -12.60
N LYS A 87 -8.31 15.50 -12.46
CA LYS A 87 -7.02 14.80 -12.49
C LYS A 87 -6.88 13.79 -11.35
N LEU A 88 -7.22 14.20 -10.12
CA LEU A 88 -7.18 13.30 -8.97
C LEU A 88 -8.19 12.15 -9.10
N GLN A 89 -9.37 12.41 -9.66
CA GLN A 89 -10.36 11.38 -9.94
C GLN A 89 -9.80 10.30 -10.87
N ALA A 90 -9.15 10.69 -11.97
CA ALA A 90 -8.54 9.76 -12.91
C ALA A 90 -7.42 8.93 -12.26
N GLU A 91 -6.56 9.55 -11.46
CA GLU A 91 -5.48 8.86 -10.75
C GLU A 91 -6.00 7.81 -9.76
N LEU A 92 -7.04 8.15 -8.99
CA LEU A 92 -7.67 7.22 -8.04
C LEU A 92 -8.31 6.04 -8.76
N GLU A 93 -9.00 6.27 -9.88
CA GLU A 93 -9.61 5.19 -10.65
C GLU A 93 -8.58 4.24 -11.26
N VAL A 94 -7.44 4.74 -11.73
CA VAL A 94 -6.33 3.90 -12.19
C VAL A 94 -5.78 3.07 -11.02
N ARG A 95 -5.59 3.68 -9.85
CA ARG A 95 -5.10 2.98 -8.65
C ARG A 95 -6.06 1.88 -8.20
N GLU A 96 -7.36 2.18 -8.15
CA GLU A 96 -8.40 1.20 -7.80
C GLU A 96 -8.46 0.05 -8.80
N ARG A 97 -8.42 0.33 -10.11
CA ARG A 97 -8.40 -0.72 -11.14
C ARG A 97 -7.19 -1.63 -10.98
N ARG A 98 -5.99 -1.05 -10.77
CA ARG A 98 -4.76 -1.82 -10.52
C ARG A 98 -4.85 -2.65 -9.25
N ALA A 99 -5.40 -2.09 -8.17
CA ALA A 99 -5.58 -2.80 -6.90
C ALA A 99 -6.57 -3.97 -7.05
N LYS A 100 -7.71 -3.76 -7.73
CA LYS A 100 -8.69 -4.80 -8.04
C LYS A 100 -8.09 -5.88 -8.93
N ALA A 101 -7.36 -5.52 -9.98
CA ALA A 101 -6.67 -6.48 -10.85
C ALA A 101 -5.63 -7.31 -10.09
N LYS A 102 -4.83 -6.68 -9.22
CA LYS A 102 -3.84 -7.38 -8.38
C LYS A 102 -4.50 -8.32 -7.37
N ALA A 103 -5.62 -7.90 -6.78
CA ALA A 103 -6.40 -8.74 -5.86
C ALA A 103 -7.02 -9.94 -6.59
N ALA A 104 -7.60 -9.71 -7.78
CA ALA A 104 -8.16 -10.77 -8.61
C ALA A 104 -7.07 -11.77 -9.06
N ALA A 105 -5.91 -11.29 -9.51
CA ALA A 105 -4.78 -12.13 -9.88
C ALA A 105 -4.25 -12.94 -8.69
N SER A 106 -4.12 -12.33 -7.51
CA SER A 106 -3.72 -13.03 -6.29
C SER A 106 -4.72 -14.13 -5.90
N LYS A 107 -6.02 -13.83 -5.99
CA LYS A 107 -7.10 -14.79 -5.71
C LYS A 107 -7.08 -15.95 -6.72
N ALA A 108 -6.96 -15.65 -8.02
CA ALA A 108 -6.86 -16.66 -9.07
C ALA A 108 -5.64 -17.57 -8.87
N LYS A 109 -4.47 -16.98 -8.55
CA LYS A 109 -3.25 -17.73 -8.24
C LYS A 109 -3.42 -18.65 -7.04
N LEU A 110 -4.06 -18.18 -5.96
CA LEU A 110 -4.34 -19.02 -4.79
C LEU A 110 -5.29 -20.18 -5.11
N ASN A 111 -6.30 -19.95 -5.95
CA ASN A 111 -7.21 -21.01 -6.37
C ASN A 111 -6.49 -22.06 -7.23
N ALA A 112 -5.73 -21.63 -8.24
CA ALA A 112 -4.93 -22.52 -9.07
C ALA A 112 -3.91 -23.33 -8.25
N ASN A 113 -3.29 -22.70 -7.25
CA ASN A 113 -2.36 -23.41 -6.36
C ASN A 113 -3.07 -24.47 -5.51
N LYS A 114 -4.28 -24.20 -5.01
CA LYS A 114 -5.07 -25.18 -4.25
C LYS A 114 -5.45 -26.38 -5.12
N GLU A 115 -5.92 -26.12 -6.34
CA GLU A 115 -6.27 -27.15 -7.33
C GLU A 115 -5.05 -28.02 -7.65
N ALA A 116 -3.91 -27.40 -7.99
CA ALA A 116 -2.68 -28.12 -8.28
C ALA A 116 -2.11 -28.90 -7.07
N SER A 117 -2.47 -28.51 -5.85
CA SER A 117 -2.02 -29.19 -4.64
C SER A 117 -2.95 -30.31 -4.20
N GLN A 118 -4.09 -30.50 -4.86
CA GLN A 118 -5.09 -31.48 -4.45
C GLN A 118 -4.50 -32.89 -4.44
N GLU A 119 -3.74 -33.26 -5.49
CA GLU A 119 -3.04 -34.54 -5.59
C GLU A 119 -2.04 -34.76 -4.43
N VAL A 120 -1.30 -33.71 -4.04
CA VAL A 120 -0.35 -33.75 -2.92
C VAL A 120 -1.08 -33.99 -1.60
N LEU A 121 -2.19 -33.30 -1.38
CA LEU A 121 -3.00 -33.46 -0.16
C LEU A 121 -3.65 -34.84 -0.10
N ASP A 122 -4.09 -35.37 -1.23
CA ASP A 122 -4.66 -36.70 -1.29
C ASP A 122 -3.61 -37.79 -1.08
N PHE A 123 -2.36 -37.59 -1.51
CA PHE A 123 -1.22 -38.44 -1.14
C PHE A 123 -0.99 -38.48 0.38
N VAL A 124 -1.04 -37.33 1.07
CA VAL A 124 -0.90 -37.29 2.54
C VAL A 124 -2.01 -38.08 3.23
N LYS A 125 -3.26 -37.92 2.77
CA LYS A 125 -4.41 -38.68 3.30
C LYS A 125 -4.31 -40.17 3.01
N ALA A 126 -3.90 -40.56 1.82
CA ALA A 126 -3.75 -41.95 1.42
C ALA A 126 -2.74 -42.69 2.32
N ASN A 127 -1.72 -41.98 2.81
CA ASN A 127 -0.76 -42.48 3.81
C ASN A 127 -1.27 -42.39 5.25
N LYS A 128 -2.58 -42.17 5.48
CA LYS A 128 -3.25 -42.12 6.78
C LYS A 128 -2.73 -41.04 7.73
N LYS A 129 -2.06 -39.99 7.22
CA LYS A 129 -1.64 -38.84 8.02
C LYS A 129 -2.71 -37.75 8.00
N LEU A 130 -2.79 -36.95 9.06
CA LEU A 130 -3.75 -35.85 9.16
C LEU A 130 -3.24 -34.61 8.42
N LEU A 131 -4.09 -33.98 7.60
CA LEU A 131 -3.74 -32.74 6.91
C LEU A 131 -3.40 -31.60 7.86
N LYS A 132 -4.01 -31.56 9.04
CA LYS A 132 -3.70 -30.55 10.06
C LYS A 132 -2.22 -30.61 10.45
N ASP A 133 -1.71 -31.82 10.68
CA ASP A 133 -0.33 -32.03 11.09
C ASP A 133 0.65 -31.76 9.95
N TYR A 134 0.27 -32.09 8.72
CA TYR A 134 1.02 -31.70 7.52
C TYR A 134 1.12 -30.18 7.38
N TYR A 135 0.01 -29.46 7.57
CA TYR A 135 0.01 -28.00 7.53
C TYR A 135 0.88 -27.39 8.64
N ASP A 136 0.84 -27.95 9.84
CA ASP A 136 1.69 -27.52 10.95
C ASP A 136 3.17 -27.80 10.66
N PHE A 137 3.50 -28.95 10.05
CA PHE A 137 4.84 -29.29 9.59
C PHE A 137 5.35 -28.29 8.54
N VAL A 138 4.61 -28.10 7.44
CA VAL A 138 4.99 -27.20 6.36
C VAL A 138 5.17 -25.77 6.89
N LYS A 139 4.26 -25.29 7.76
CA LYS A 139 4.32 -23.94 8.33
C LYS A 139 5.56 -23.72 9.20
N LYS A 140 5.97 -24.72 10.00
CA LYS A 140 7.11 -24.62 10.93
C LYS A 140 8.45 -24.93 10.26
N ASN A 141 8.46 -25.70 9.18
CA ASN A 141 9.66 -26.08 8.47
C ASN A 141 10.17 -24.91 7.60
N LYS A 142 11.38 -24.40 7.89
CA LYS A 142 11.98 -23.28 7.15
C LYS A 142 12.11 -23.57 5.65
N LYS A 143 12.34 -24.84 5.27
CA LYS A 143 12.44 -25.29 3.87
C LYS A 143 11.11 -25.13 3.12
N TYR A 144 9.99 -25.49 3.75
CA TYR A 144 8.68 -25.56 3.09
C TYR A 144 7.68 -24.47 3.51
N SER A 145 8.03 -23.59 4.46
CA SER A 145 7.13 -22.55 5.00
C SER A 145 6.40 -21.71 3.94
N LYS A 146 7.04 -21.47 2.79
CA LYS A 146 6.43 -20.73 1.66
C LYS A 146 5.25 -21.48 1.02
N GLU A 147 5.24 -22.81 1.03
CA GLU A 147 4.13 -23.63 0.53
C GLU A 147 2.85 -23.38 1.32
N TYR A 148 2.96 -23.24 2.66
CA TYR A 148 1.82 -22.98 3.53
C TYR A 148 1.11 -21.66 3.19
N TYR A 149 1.86 -20.60 2.90
CA TYR A 149 1.29 -19.29 2.58
C TYR A 149 0.79 -19.21 1.13
N SER A 150 1.52 -19.82 0.19
CA SER A 150 1.15 -19.84 -1.22
C SER A 150 0.04 -20.85 -1.54
N LYS A 151 -0.25 -21.79 -0.62
CA LYS A 151 -1.14 -22.94 -0.83
C LYS A 151 -0.73 -23.82 -2.00
N LYS A 152 0.55 -23.77 -2.39
CA LYS A 152 1.15 -24.61 -3.41
C LYS A 152 2.03 -25.64 -2.71
N PHE A 153 1.45 -26.78 -2.40
CA PHE A 153 2.13 -27.89 -1.75
C PHE A 153 2.87 -28.74 -2.76
N THR A 154 4.00 -29.32 -2.35
CA THR A 154 4.85 -30.15 -3.21
C THR A 154 4.83 -31.62 -2.77
N LEU A 155 5.03 -32.54 -3.72
CA LEU A 155 5.21 -33.94 -3.39
C LEU A 155 6.44 -34.18 -2.52
N GLU A 156 7.49 -33.36 -2.66
CA GLU A 156 8.69 -33.44 -1.81
C GLU A 156 8.36 -33.22 -0.34
N SER A 157 7.65 -32.13 0.00
CA SER A 157 7.28 -31.83 1.38
C SER A 157 6.30 -32.85 1.95
N ALA A 158 5.37 -33.36 1.13
CA ALA A 158 4.44 -34.41 1.52
C ALA A 158 5.14 -35.76 1.76
N THR A 159 6.10 -36.12 0.91
CA THR A 159 6.89 -37.36 1.07
C THR A 159 7.76 -37.29 2.32
N GLU A 160 8.43 -36.16 2.55
CA GLU A 160 9.22 -35.96 3.77
C GLU A 160 8.34 -36.08 5.02
N PHE A 161 7.16 -35.45 5.01
CA PHE A 161 6.21 -35.52 6.13
C PHE A 161 5.66 -36.92 6.40
N VAL A 162 5.32 -37.68 5.35
CA VAL A 162 4.79 -39.04 5.50
C VAL A 162 5.82 -39.99 6.14
N ASN A 163 7.11 -39.74 5.89
CA ASN A 163 8.23 -40.52 6.41
C ASN A 163 8.72 -40.08 7.80
N LEU A 164 8.09 -39.07 8.43
CA LEU A 164 8.29 -38.70 9.84
C LEU A 164 7.44 -39.59 10.76
#